data_AF-A0A496BFU3-F1
#
_entry.id   AF-A0A496BFU3-F1
#
_cell.length_a   1.000
_cell.length_b   1.000
_cell.length_c   1.000
_cell.angle_alpha   90.00
_cell.angle_beta   90.00
_cell.angle_gamma   90.00
#
_symmetry.space_group_name_H-M   'P 1'
#
loop_
_entity.id
_entity.type
_entity.pdbx_description
1 polymer ?
#
loop_
_entity_poly.entity_id
_entity_poly.type
_entity_poly.pdbx_seq_one_letter_code
_entity_poly.pdbx_strand_id
1 'polypeptide(L)'
;MPHNQPYVIHQIALNLFGDRYIIIYGRTIQFHNHCYHVRQIDRPEHPYHGCYYLQDANTGLAMWSDVDFAPPGHYGVIFEPETGDIVDREPVRTD
;
A
#
# COMPACT_ATOMS: atom_id res chain seq x y z
N MET A 1 -13.47 15.53 1.69
CA MET A 1 -12.27 14.69 1.46
C MET A 1 -11.96 14.04 2.79
N PRO A 2 -12.02 12.71 2.96
CA PRO A 2 -11.59 12.13 4.22
C PRO A 2 -10.10 12.49 4.36
N HIS A 3 -9.78 13.21 5.42
CA HIS A 3 -8.39 13.46 5.79
C HIS A 3 -7.74 12.09 5.99
N ASN A 4 -6.98 11.62 5.01
CA ASN A 4 -6.07 10.49 5.19
C ASN A 4 -5.17 10.81 6.37
N GLN A 5 -5.49 10.19 7.50
CA GLN A 5 -4.87 10.54 8.77
C GLN A 5 -3.41 10.10 8.70
N PRO A 6 -2.44 10.93 9.12
CA PRO A 6 -1.04 10.54 9.23
C PRO A 6 -0.85 9.21 9.97
N TYR A 7 -1.76 8.90 10.90
CA TYR A 7 -1.85 7.62 11.60
C TYR A 7 -2.01 6.43 10.65
N VAL A 8 -2.98 6.43 9.73
CA VAL A 8 -3.24 5.29 8.83
C VAL A 8 -2.04 5.05 7.91
N ILE A 9 -1.41 6.11 7.41
CA ILE A 9 -0.23 6.00 6.55
C ILE A 9 0.95 5.41 7.32
N HIS A 10 1.11 5.83 8.58
CA HIS A 10 2.09 5.24 9.49
C HIS A 10 1.80 3.76 9.75
N GLN A 11 0.55 3.40 10.00
CA GLN A 11 0.14 2.02 10.26
C GLN A 11 0.36 1.11 9.03
N ILE A 12 0.05 1.60 7.82
CA ILE A 12 0.37 0.90 6.56
C ILE A 12 1.87 0.59 6.47
N ALA A 13 2.71 1.59 6.76
CA ALA A 13 4.15 1.42 6.71
C ALA A 13 4.62 0.37 7.72
N LEU A 14 4.13 0.42 8.97
CA LEU A 14 4.49 -0.56 10.01
C LEU A 14 3.98 -1.96 9.68
N ASN A 15 2.75 -2.09 9.18
CA ASN A 15 2.16 -3.39 8.86
C ASN A 15 2.89 -4.11 7.72
N LEU A 16 3.43 -3.37 6.75
CA LEU A 16 4.20 -3.98 5.65
C LEU A 16 5.70 -4.09 5.96
N PHE A 17 6.29 -3.04 6.52
CA PHE A 17 7.73 -2.93 6.66
C PHE A 17 8.23 -3.20 8.09
N GLY A 18 7.36 -3.35 9.09
CA GLY A 18 7.74 -3.51 10.49
C GLY A 18 8.51 -2.29 11.04
N ASP A 19 9.31 -2.50 12.08
CA ASP A 19 10.05 -1.44 12.79
C ASP A 19 11.32 -0.95 12.07
N ARG A 20 11.40 -1.14 10.75
CA ARG A 20 12.57 -0.73 9.97
C ARG A 20 12.62 0.80 9.79
N TYR A 21 13.79 1.30 9.40
CA TYR A 21 13.95 2.73 9.12
C TYR A 21 13.12 3.13 7.90
N ILE A 22 12.06 3.88 8.15
CA ILE A 22 11.08 4.33 7.16
C ILE A 22 10.90 5.84 7.33
N ILE A 23 10.87 6.57 6.22
CA ILE A 23 10.56 8.00 6.22
C ILE A 23 9.14 8.17 5.67
N ILE A 24 8.30 8.92 6.38
CA ILE A 24 6.93 9.19 5.96
C ILE A 24 6.75 10.69 5.75
N TYR A 25 6.31 11.07 4.56
CA TYR A 25 6.02 12.46 4.21
C TYR A 25 4.66 12.55 3.48
N GLY A 26 3.64 13.02 4.19
CA GLY A 26 2.27 12.99 3.68
C GLY A 26 1.86 11.56 3.31
N ARG A 27 1.48 11.34 2.04
CA ARG A 27 1.11 10.02 1.50
C ARG A 27 2.27 9.26 0.87
N THR A 28 3.50 9.69 1.12
CA THR A 28 4.70 9.04 0.59
C THR A 28 5.42 8.32 1.71
N ILE A 29 5.78 7.08 1.47
CA ILE A 29 6.58 6.23 2.34
C ILE A 29 7.88 5.94 1.60
N GLN A 30 9.02 6.30 2.16
CA GLN A 30 10.32 5.94 1.63
C GLN A 30 10.90 4.81 2.47
N PHE A 31 11.26 3.72 1.81
CA PHE A 31 11.91 2.56 2.41
C PHE A 31 13.03 2.08 1.48
N HIS A 32 14.24 1.96 2.03
CA HIS A 32 15.48 1.80 1.26
C HIS A 32 15.58 2.85 0.12
N ASN A 33 15.69 2.39 -1.13
CA ASN A 33 15.86 3.22 -2.32
C ASN A 33 14.54 3.48 -3.06
N HIS A 34 13.40 3.12 -2.46
CA HIS A 34 12.09 3.24 -3.06
C HIS A 34 11.24 4.29 -2.37
N CYS A 35 10.46 5.01 -3.16
CA CYS A 35 9.42 5.91 -2.70
C CYS A 35 8.07 5.32 -3.12
N TYR A 36 7.19 5.09 -2.16
CA TYR A 36 5.87 4.52 -2.36
C TYR A 36 4.81 5.57 -2.10
N HIS A 37 3.82 5.65 -2.99
CA HIS A 37 2.63 6.45 -2.77
C HIS A 37 1.51 5.58 -2.23
N VAL A 38 0.90 5.99 -1.13
CA VAL A 38 -0.36 5.41 -0.63
C VAL A 38 -1.49 5.85 -1.55
N ARG A 39 -1.94 4.94 -2.42
CA ARG A 39 -3.01 5.14 -3.39
C ARG A 39 -4.28 4.45 -2.91
N GLN A 40 -5.42 4.90 -3.44
CA GLN A 40 -6.72 4.29 -3.19
C GLN A 40 -7.15 3.48 -4.41
N ILE A 41 -7.82 2.36 -4.18
CA ILE A 41 -8.40 1.56 -5.25
C ILE A 41 -9.71 2.25 -5.68
N ASP A 42 -9.66 2.94 -6.81
CA ASP A 42 -10.76 3.78 -7.32
C ASP A 42 -11.63 3.08 -8.38
N ARG A 43 -11.45 1.76 -8.61
CA ARG A 43 -12.29 0.97 -9.52
C ARG A 43 -13.58 0.55 -8.81
N PRO A 44 -14.76 1.10 -9.17
CA PRO A 44 -16.01 0.87 -8.42
C PRO A 44 -16.44 -0.61 -8.35
N GLU A 45 -16.09 -1.38 -9.37
CA GLU A 45 -16.38 -2.82 -9.47
C GLU A 45 -15.41 -3.71 -8.69
N HIS A 46 -14.32 -3.14 -8.16
CA HIS A 46 -13.31 -3.92 -7.45
C HIS A 46 -13.79 -4.27 -6.03
N PRO A 47 -13.63 -5.52 -5.55
CA PRO A 47 -14.06 -5.93 -4.21
C PRO A 47 -13.51 -5.05 -3.09
N TYR A 48 -12.31 -4.50 -3.30
CA TYR A 48 -11.60 -3.64 -2.36
C TYR A 48 -11.67 -2.15 -2.73
N HIS A 49 -12.70 -1.72 -3.47
CA HIS A 49 -12.91 -0.31 -3.78
C HIS A 49 -12.88 0.54 -2.50
N GLY A 50 -12.07 1.60 -2.50
CA GLY A 50 -11.85 2.46 -1.32
C GLY A 50 -10.69 2.06 -0.42
N CYS A 51 -10.18 0.83 -0.52
CA CYS A 51 -8.99 0.39 0.23
C CYS A 51 -7.71 1.02 -0.33
N TYR A 52 -6.64 0.99 0.46
CA TYR A 52 -5.35 1.52 0.06
C TYR A 52 -4.40 0.44 -0.45
N TYR A 53 -3.43 0.88 -1.25
CA TYR A 53 -2.27 0.08 -1.66
C TYR A 53 -1.04 0.99 -1.80
N LEU A 54 0.15 0.38 -1.82
CA LEU A 54 1.41 1.10 -2.04
C LEU A 54 1.85 0.95 -3.48
N GLN A 55 1.95 2.08 -4.19
CA GLN A 55 2.47 2.14 -5.55
C GLN A 55 3.89 2.70 -5.55
N ASP A 56 4.85 1.97 -6.10
CA ASP A 56 6.21 2.47 -6.27
C ASP A 56 6.27 3.59 -7.31
N ALA A 57 6.97 4.68 -6.95
CA ALA A 57 7.05 5.89 -7.76
C ALA A 57 7.88 5.70 -9.04
N ASN A 58 8.81 4.74 -9.06
CA ASN A 58 9.73 4.53 -10.19
C ASN A 58 9.10 3.60 -11.24
N THR A 59 8.45 2.53 -10.81
CA THR A 59 7.92 1.46 -11.66
C THR A 59 6.42 1.57 -11.90
N GLY A 60 5.69 2.25 -11.01
CA GLY A 60 4.23 2.31 -11.01
C GLY A 60 3.56 1.00 -10.55
N LEU A 61 4.33 -0.02 -10.17
CA LEU A 61 3.83 -1.30 -9.70
C LEU A 61 3.40 -1.21 -8.22
N ALA A 62 2.44 -2.05 -7.86
CA ALA A 62 2.02 -2.16 -6.48
C ALA A 62 2.96 -3.06 -5.67
N MET A 63 3.21 -2.73 -4.41
CA MET A 63 3.98 -3.59 -3.51
C MET A 63 3.17 -4.79 -3.07
N TRP A 64 3.76 -5.98 -3.14
CA TRP A 64 3.12 -7.23 -2.74
C TRP A 64 3.73 -7.83 -1.47
N SER A 65 5.02 -7.61 -1.25
CA SER A 65 5.73 -7.87 0.00
C SER A 65 6.74 -6.74 0.23
N ASP A 66 7.58 -6.83 1.24
CA ASP A 66 8.68 -5.88 1.45
C ASP A 66 9.85 -6.05 0.47
N VAL A 67 9.79 -7.05 -0.42
CA VAL A 67 10.82 -7.35 -1.43
C VAL A 67 10.26 -7.56 -2.84
N ASP A 68 8.97 -7.88 -2.99
CA ASP A 68 8.34 -8.20 -4.27
C ASP A 68 7.27 -7.19 -4.69
N PHE A 69 7.19 -6.96 -6.00
CA PHE A 69 6.11 -6.22 -6.63
C PHE A 69 5.03 -7.16 -7.16
N ALA A 70 3.78 -6.68 -7.14
CA ALA A 70 2.69 -7.32 -7.84
C ALA A 70 2.87 -7.17 -9.37
N PRO A 71 2.36 -8.12 -10.17
CA PRO A 71 2.29 -7.96 -11.61
C PRO A 71 1.52 -6.69 -12.02
N PRO A 72 1.81 -6.13 -13.21
CA PRO A 72 1.08 -4.97 -13.71
C PRO A 72 -0.44 -5.18 -13.72
N GLY A 73 -1.18 -4.20 -13.21
CA GLY A 73 -2.65 -4.21 -13.19
C GLY A 73 -3.29 -4.68 -11.88
N HIS A 74 -2.49 -5.24 -10.97
CA HIS A 74 -2.90 -5.65 -9.62
C HIS A 74 -2.52 -4.63 -8.54
N TYR A 75 -3.16 -4.74 -7.38
CA TYR A 75 -2.99 -3.82 -6.26
C TYR A 75 -2.03 -4.29 -5.17
N GLY A 76 -1.43 -5.47 -5.26
CA GLY A 76 -0.45 -5.93 -4.27
C GLY A 76 -1.10 -6.07 -2.89
N VAL A 77 -0.45 -5.60 -1.83
CA VAL A 77 -1.01 -5.59 -0.47
C VAL A 77 -2.10 -4.53 -0.37
N ILE A 78 -3.25 -4.95 0.15
CA ILE A 78 -4.45 -4.13 0.30
C ILE A 78 -4.64 -3.80 1.77
N PHE A 79 -4.79 -2.51 2.07
CA PHE A 79 -4.90 -1.98 3.41
C PHE A 79 -6.27 -1.34 3.66
N GLU A 80 -6.86 -1.63 4.82
CA GLU A 80 -8.12 -1.03 5.25
C GLU A 80 -7.98 0.48 5.49
N PRO A 81 -8.88 1.32 4.98
CA PRO A 81 -8.68 2.77 5.02
C PRO A 81 -8.85 3.39 6.42
N GLU A 82 -9.57 2.72 7.33
CA GLU A 82 -9.79 3.17 8.70
C GLU A 82 -8.63 2.83 9.64
N THR A 83 -8.03 1.65 9.46
CA THR A 83 -7.04 1.08 10.39
C THR A 83 -5.63 1.08 9.81
N GLY A 84 -5.48 0.93 8.49
CA GLY A 84 -4.21 0.64 7.84
C GLY A 84 -3.81 -0.84 7.93
N ASP A 85 -4.70 -1.72 8.37
CA ASP A 85 -4.46 -3.15 8.49
C ASP A 85 -4.48 -3.85 7.14
N ILE A 86 -3.63 -4.87 6.98
CA ILE A 86 -3.62 -5.69 5.78
C ILE A 86 -4.86 -6.58 5.78
N VAL A 87 -5.73 -6.39 4.80
CA VAL A 87 -6.98 -7.16 4.66
C VAL A 87 -6.90 -8.24 3.58
N ASP A 88 -6.10 -8.01 2.52
CA ASP A 88 -5.86 -9.00 1.48
C ASP A 88 -4.61 -8.66 0.64
N ARG A 89 -4.35 -9.48 -0.38
CA ARG A 89 -3.31 -9.29 -1.38
C ARG A 89 -3.79 -9.67 -2.79
N GLU A 90 -3.38 -8.92 -3.80
CA GLU A 90 -3.64 -9.22 -5.21
C GLU A 90 -2.33 -9.32 -6.02
N PRO A 91 -2.14 -10.39 -6.82
CA PRO A 91 -3.03 -11.54 -6.97
C PRO A 91 -3.04 -12.41 -5.71
N VAL A 92 -4.17 -13.06 -5.43
CA VAL A 92 -4.23 -14.08 -4.38
C VAL A 92 -3.27 -15.20 -4.77
N ARG A 93 -2.29 -15.48 -3.92
CA ARG A 93 -1.34 -16.58 -4.14
C ARG A 93 -2.14 -17.89 -4.09
N THR A 94 -2.35 -18.53 -5.24
CA THR A 94 -2.69 -19.95 -5.31
C THR A 94 -1.39 -20.72 -5.10
N ASP A 95 -0.97 -20.83 -3.84
CA ASP A 95 0.07 -21.78 -3.46
C ASP A 95 -0.52 -23.21 -3.45
#